data_AF-A0A258JY59-F1
#
_entry.id   AF-A0A258JY59-F1
#
_cell.length_a   1.000
_cell.length_b   1.000
_cell.length_c   1.000
_cell.angle_alpha   90.00
_cell.angle_beta   90.00
_cell.angle_gamma   90.00
#
_symmetry.space_group_name_H-M   'P 1'
#
loop_
_entity.id
_entity.type
_entity.pdbx_description
1 polymer ?
#
loop_
_entity_poly.entity_id
_entity_poly.type
_entity_poly.pdbx_seq_one_letter_code
_entity_poly.pdbx_strand_id
1 'polypeptide(L)'
;MKTDITRRQIEVLQLIAGGLTEEEIAKTLNISYITVNSHKSSLYKRLGVNNSVSAVITGIDLGLIKWELVSKNRIERLIEFKPEYLQSGITILNYFSTILRQKNPNTKSIVRIEQEGLNVRLLIIPEKSDEVQVIEKTLEEYGLVISGKIKTTEFLTDNMQILELENKLEISKLELRFACKQLEYERQNNKEKIANIENEINWLRGQIGNSLSNMNKITMSTNHYLVKNVKQNFPSNDKALLKSLDIIEQFLIIQQNEPNKEEIIKTLESVKKKNPAILEFIKDFTQKTTSTASGKLLYDLISSIV
;
A
#
# COMPACT_ATOMS: atom_id res chain seq x y z
N MET A 1 20.14 24.12 37.22
CA MET A 1 20.82 23.43 38.34
C MET A 1 22.12 22.86 37.80
N LYS A 2 23.28 23.35 38.23
CA LYS A 2 24.58 22.81 37.80
C LYS A 2 24.75 21.43 38.45
N THR A 3 24.63 20.38 37.64
CA THR A 3 24.80 18.97 38.03
C THR A 3 26.27 18.70 38.28
N ASP A 4 26.71 18.89 39.51
CA ASP A 4 28.10 18.64 39.91
C ASP A 4 28.35 17.12 40.04
N ILE A 5 28.04 16.33 39.02
CA ILE A 5 28.21 14.87 39.03
C ILE A 5 29.69 14.57 38.85
N THR A 6 30.27 13.80 39.77
CA THR A 6 31.71 13.53 39.72
C THR A 6 32.04 12.58 38.58
N ARG A 7 33.28 12.65 38.07
CA ARG A 7 33.79 11.71 37.08
C ARG A 7 33.54 10.25 37.48
N ARG A 8 33.74 9.92 38.76
CA ARG A 8 33.53 8.57 39.28
C ARG A 8 32.05 8.15 39.26
N GLN A 9 31.14 9.08 39.53
CA GLN A 9 29.70 8.83 39.41
C GLN A 9 29.27 8.66 37.96
N ILE A 10 29.87 9.39 37.02
CA ILE A 10 29.66 9.20 35.58
C ILE A 10 30.15 7.81 35.13
N GLU A 11 31.34 7.38 35.57
CA GLU A 11 31.87 6.04 35.30
C GLU A 11 30.92 4.95 35.80
N VAL A 12 30.44 5.08 37.05
CA VAL A 12 29.44 4.15 37.62
C VAL A 12 28.15 4.17 36.80
N LEU A 13 27.66 5.35 36.40
CA LEU A 13 26.45 5.50 35.58
C LEU A 13 26.61 4.84 34.20
N GLN A 14 27.77 4.96 33.57
CA GLN A 14 28.08 4.34 32.28
C GLN A 14 28.11 2.81 32.37
N LEU A 15 28.69 2.26 33.44
CA LEU A 15 28.69 0.80 33.65
C LEU A 15 27.29 0.25 33.97
N ILE A 16 26.47 1.01 34.70
CA ILE A 16 25.04 0.69 34.90
C ILE A 16 24.30 0.70 33.56
N ALA A 17 24.58 1.69 32.70
CA ALA A 17 24.00 1.76 31.35
C ALA A 17 24.47 0.61 30.43
N GLY A 18 25.66 0.06 30.71
CA GLY A 18 26.16 -1.18 30.10
C GLY A 18 25.51 -2.44 30.67
N GLY A 19 24.66 -2.36 31.68
CA GLY A 19 23.98 -3.52 32.26
C GLY A 19 24.82 -4.34 33.23
N LEU A 20 25.95 -3.81 33.72
CA LEU A 20 26.75 -4.49 34.74
C LEU A 20 26.05 -4.46 36.11
N THR A 21 26.19 -5.56 36.85
CA THR A 21 25.80 -5.66 38.27
C THR A 21 26.74 -4.87 39.17
N GLU A 22 26.32 -4.55 40.39
CA GLU A 22 27.17 -3.78 41.33
C GLU A 22 28.45 -4.53 41.71
N GLU A 23 28.43 -5.86 41.70
CA GLU A 23 29.60 -6.71 41.94
C GLU A 23 30.59 -6.65 40.78
N GLU A 24 30.09 -6.65 39.53
CA GLU A 24 30.92 -6.48 38.34
C GLU A 24 31.50 -5.08 38.28
N ILE A 25 30.69 -4.04 38.58
CA ILE A 25 31.16 -2.66 38.68
C ILE A 25 32.27 -2.54 39.71
N ALA A 26 32.11 -3.15 40.89
CA ALA A 26 33.12 -3.14 41.95
C ALA A 26 34.45 -3.73 41.46
N LYS A 27 34.41 -4.86 40.76
CA LYS A 27 35.57 -5.50 40.15
C LYS A 27 36.19 -4.61 39.06
N THR A 28 35.39 -4.13 38.11
CA THR A 28 35.85 -3.27 36.99
C THR A 28 36.53 -2.00 37.49
N LEU A 29 36.01 -1.42 38.55
CA LEU A 29 36.49 -0.16 39.11
C LEU A 29 37.54 -0.34 40.20
N ASN A 30 37.87 -1.59 40.57
CA ASN A 30 38.77 -1.95 41.68
C ASN A 30 38.42 -1.25 43.01
N ILE A 31 37.15 -1.30 43.39
CA ILE A 31 36.60 -0.71 44.63
C ILE A 31 35.65 -1.70 45.30
N SER A 32 35.29 -1.46 46.56
CA SER A 32 34.33 -2.33 47.27
C SER A 32 32.90 -2.16 46.73
N TYR A 33 32.09 -3.21 46.82
CA TYR A 33 30.65 -3.19 46.54
C TYR A 33 29.92 -2.08 47.32
N ILE A 34 30.31 -1.85 48.58
CA ILE A 34 29.75 -0.80 49.44
C ILE A 34 30.06 0.59 48.85
N THR A 35 31.27 0.77 48.33
CA THR A 35 31.69 2.01 47.65
C THR A 35 30.87 2.25 46.39
N VAL A 36 30.56 1.22 45.60
CA VAL A 36 29.67 1.31 44.43
C VAL A 36 28.27 1.77 44.84
N ASN A 37 27.69 1.17 45.88
CA ASN A 37 26.37 1.58 46.39
C ASN A 37 26.35 3.02 46.92
N SER A 38 27.43 3.47 47.56
CA SER A 38 27.59 4.86 47.99
C SER A 38 27.61 5.83 46.80
N HIS A 39 28.35 5.48 45.73
CA HIS A 39 28.36 6.26 44.49
C HIS A 39 26.98 6.29 43.82
N LYS A 40 26.26 5.15 43.75
CA LYS A 40 24.90 5.06 43.20
C LYS A 40 23.92 5.93 43.97
N SER A 41 23.89 5.82 45.30
CA SER A 41 22.98 6.59 46.14
C SER A 41 23.20 8.10 45.97
N SER A 42 24.47 8.52 45.96
CA SER A 42 24.83 9.92 45.74
C SER A 42 24.47 10.40 44.33
N LEU A 43 24.68 9.55 43.31
CA LEU A 43 24.32 9.83 41.92
C LEU A 43 22.80 10.01 41.76
N TYR A 44 22.00 9.09 42.29
CA TYR A 44 20.54 9.12 42.21
C TYR A 44 19.97 10.39 42.85
N LYS A 45 20.48 10.74 44.04
CA LYS A 45 20.12 11.98 44.71
C LYS A 45 20.45 13.22 43.87
N ARG A 46 21.58 13.22 43.15
CA ARG A 46 22.00 14.33 42.28
C ARG A 46 21.22 14.41 40.98
N LEU A 47 20.80 13.26 40.43
CA LEU A 47 19.96 13.18 39.23
C LEU A 47 18.46 13.38 39.53
N GLY A 48 18.04 13.35 40.80
CA GLY A 48 16.63 13.47 41.19
C GLY A 48 15.82 12.22 40.85
N VAL A 49 16.46 11.05 40.82
CA VAL A 49 15.86 9.76 40.45
C VAL A 49 15.98 8.76 41.60
N ASN A 50 15.22 7.67 41.54
CA ASN A 50 15.19 6.66 42.60
C ASN A 50 15.58 5.24 42.15
N ASN A 51 15.85 5.04 40.86
CA ASN A 51 16.19 3.72 40.31
C ASN A 51 17.20 3.82 39.14
N SER A 52 17.84 2.70 38.82
CA SER A 52 18.85 2.60 37.77
C SER A 52 18.35 3.00 36.39
N VAL A 53 17.13 2.61 36.03
CA VAL A 53 16.57 2.87 34.69
C VAL A 53 16.36 4.37 34.49
N SER A 54 15.70 5.03 35.45
CA SER A 54 15.52 6.48 35.44
C SER A 54 16.87 7.21 35.44
N ALA A 55 17.86 6.73 36.20
CA ALA A 55 19.20 7.32 36.19
C ALA A 55 19.88 7.23 34.81
N VAL A 56 19.74 6.11 34.11
CA VAL A 56 20.29 5.93 32.76
C VAL A 56 19.59 6.82 31.75
N ILE A 57 18.25 6.88 31.76
CA ILE A 57 17.47 7.75 30.88
C ILE A 57 17.86 9.22 31.10
N THR A 58 17.82 9.69 32.34
CA THR A 58 18.22 11.07 32.67
C THR A 58 19.69 11.32 32.32
N GLY A 59 20.57 10.33 32.47
CA GLY A 59 21.97 10.41 32.04
C GLY A 59 22.15 10.58 30.54
N ILE A 60 21.29 9.95 29.72
CA ILE A 60 21.27 10.12 28.26
C ILE A 60 20.75 11.52 27.91
N ASP A 61 19.64 11.94 28.50
CA ASP A 61 19.03 13.26 28.26
C ASP A 61 19.98 14.41 28.60
N LEU A 62 20.78 14.23 29.67
CA LEU A 62 21.80 15.19 30.10
C LEU A 62 23.13 15.05 29.32
N GLY A 63 23.25 14.11 28.38
CA GLY A 63 24.46 13.86 27.59
C GLY A 63 25.64 13.27 28.39
N LEU A 64 25.39 12.76 29.59
CA LEU A 64 26.39 12.10 30.46
C LEU A 64 26.71 10.68 29.99
N ILE A 65 25.76 10.06 29.29
CA ILE A 65 25.88 8.74 28.67
C ILE A 65 25.68 8.90 27.17
N LYS A 66 26.65 8.44 26.38
CA LYS A 66 26.45 8.31 24.94
C LYS A 66 25.57 7.09 24.66
N TRP A 67 24.52 7.26 23.86
CA TRP A 67 23.64 6.17 23.40
C TRP A 67 24.42 4.98 22.83
N GLU A 68 25.54 5.25 22.17
CA GLU A 68 26.48 4.26 21.62
C GLU A 68 27.02 3.24 22.65
N LEU A 69 27.07 3.60 23.95
CA LEU A 69 27.53 2.70 25.01
C LEU A 69 26.46 1.67 25.42
N VAL A 70 25.18 2.02 25.31
CA VAL A 70 24.05 1.13 25.62
C VAL A 70 23.81 0.13 24.48
N SER A 71 24.11 0.54 23.24
CA SER A 71 24.07 -0.34 22.07
C SER A 71 25.28 -1.27 21.98
N LYS A 72 26.42 -0.95 22.63
CA LYS A 72 27.66 -1.74 22.52
C LYS A 72 27.62 -3.12 23.15
N ASN A 73 26.64 -3.42 24.00
CA ASN A 73 26.51 -4.71 24.67
C ASN A 73 25.52 -5.66 24.00
N ARG A 74 25.08 -5.35 22.78
CA ARG A 74 24.23 -6.22 21.97
C ARG A 74 24.53 -6.02 20.49
N ILE A 75 24.26 -7.05 19.71
CA ILE A 75 24.37 -6.99 18.27
C ILE A 75 22.96 -7.00 17.71
N GLU A 76 22.62 -5.97 16.94
CA GLU A 76 21.32 -5.82 16.31
C GLU A 76 21.51 -5.68 14.79
N ARG A 77 20.73 -6.44 14.03
CA ARG A 77 20.64 -6.32 12.57
C ARG A 77 19.17 -6.28 12.17
N LEU A 78 18.81 -5.27 11.39
CA LEU A 78 17.49 -5.16 10.78
C LEU A 78 17.63 -5.43 9.29
N ILE A 79 16.84 -6.38 8.78
CA ILE A 79 16.85 -6.80 7.39
C ILE A 79 15.43 -6.75 6.86
N GLU A 80 15.23 -5.98 5.79
CA GLU A 80 13.99 -6.00 5.01
C GLU A 80 14.15 -7.06 3.90
N PHE A 81 13.31 -8.09 3.92
CA PHE A 81 13.30 -9.13 2.91
C PHE A 81 12.25 -8.85 1.83
N LYS A 82 12.57 -9.17 0.56
CA LYS A 82 11.47 -9.39 -0.40
C LYS A 82 10.69 -10.65 0.00
N PRO A 83 9.40 -10.75 -0.33
CA PRO A 83 8.56 -11.90 0.06
C PRO A 83 9.19 -13.25 -0.27
N GLU A 84 9.82 -13.39 -1.43
CA GLU A 84 10.49 -14.61 -1.90
C GLU A 84 11.70 -15.04 -1.06
N TYR A 85 12.36 -14.11 -0.35
CA TYR A 85 13.58 -14.39 0.42
C TYR A 85 13.29 -14.65 1.90
N LEU A 86 12.10 -14.31 2.39
CA LEU A 86 11.82 -14.20 3.82
C LEU A 86 12.06 -15.51 4.59
N GLN A 87 11.48 -16.62 4.12
CA GLN A 87 11.56 -17.91 4.83
C GLN A 87 12.98 -18.49 4.83
N SER A 88 13.65 -18.47 3.67
CA SER A 88 15.04 -18.91 3.56
C SER A 88 15.98 -17.98 4.34
N GLY A 89 15.71 -16.68 4.34
CA GLY A 89 16.43 -15.68 5.14
C GLY A 89 16.36 -15.97 6.63
N ILE A 90 15.15 -16.14 7.19
CA ILE A 90 14.94 -16.48 8.61
C ILE A 90 15.63 -17.80 8.95
N THR A 91 15.52 -18.80 8.08
CA THR A 91 16.14 -20.11 8.26
C THR A 91 17.66 -20.03 8.37
N ILE A 92 18.30 -19.24 7.51
CA ILE A 92 19.74 -18.96 7.53
C ILE A 92 20.12 -18.20 8.81
N LEU A 93 19.39 -17.13 9.14
CA LEU A 93 19.64 -16.35 10.35
C LEU A 93 19.49 -17.20 11.63
N ASN A 94 18.52 -18.10 11.67
CA ASN A 94 18.30 -18.98 12.82
C ASN A 94 19.45 -20.00 12.98
N TYR A 95 20.00 -20.49 11.87
CA TYR A 95 21.14 -21.41 11.87
C TYR A 95 22.42 -20.77 12.42
N PHE A 96 22.53 -19.43 12.40
CA PHE A 96 23.65 -18.72 13.02
C PHE A 96 23.83 -19.06 14.50
N SER A 97 22.74 -19.35 15.23
CA SER A 97 22.84 -19.78 16.63
C SER A 97 23.66 -21.07 16.79
N THR A 98 23.56 -22.00 15.83
CA THR A 98 24.36 -23.23 15.78
C THR A 98 25.81 -22.91 15.46
N ILE A 99 26.06 -22.03 14.48
CA ILE A 99 27.41 -21.57 14.12
C ILE A 99 28.11 -20.91 15.32
N LEU A 100 27.41 -20.07 16.09
CA LEU A 100 27.98 -19.45 17.29
C LEU A 100 28.41 -20.49 18.32
N ARG A 101 27.60 -21.52 18.59
CA ARG A 101 27.95 -22.60 19.51
C ARG A 101 29.13 -23.43 19.01
N GLN A 102 29.23 -23.65 17.69
CA GLN A 102 30.31 -24.41 17.06
C GLN A 102 31.65 -23.66 17.10
N LYS A 103 31.67 -22.38 16.70
CA LYS A 103 32.91 -21.57 16.67
C LYS A 103 33.31 -21.03 18.03
N ASN A 104 32.35 -20.78 18.92
CA ASN A 104 32.59 -20.16 20.21
C ASN A 104 31.86 -20.89 21.36
N PRO A 105 32.27 -22.13 21.73
CA PRO A 105 31.53 -22.97 22.69
C PRO A 105 31.43 -22.39 24.10
N ASN A 106 32.39 -21.55 24.49
CA ASN A 106 32.46 -20.94 25.81
C ASN A 106 31.66 -19.63 25.90
N THR A 107 31.17 -19.13 24.77
CA THR A 107 30.48 -17.85 24.66
C THR A 107 29.00 -18.07 24.91
N LYS A 108 28.47 -17.50 25.99
CA LYS A 108 27.05 -17.61 26.30
C LYS A 108 26.34 -16.38 25.74
N SER A 109 25.46 -16.60 24.77
CA SER A 109 24.67 -15.54 24.17
C SER A 109 23.24 -15.98 23.91
N ILE A 110 22.31 -15.02 24.06
CA ILE A 110 20.91 -15.19 23.68
C ILE A 110 20.78 -14.66 22.26
N VAL A 111 20.32 -15.52 21.34
CA VAL A 111 19.98 -15.14 19.97
C VAL A 111 18.46 -15.10 19.85
N ARG A 112 17.92 -13.96 19.39
CA ARG A 112 16.49 -13.75 19.13
C ARG A 112 16.29 -13.27 17.71
N ILE A 113 15.23 -13.78 17.09
CA ILE A 113 14.76 -13.33 15.78
C ILE A 113 13.33 -12.85 15.98
N GLU A 114 13.09 -11.59 15.67
CA GLU A 114 11.77 -10.97 15.71
C GLU A 114 11.36 -10.65 14.27
N GLN A 115 10.14 -11.01 13.91
CA GLN A 115 9.60 -10.78 12.58
C GLN A 115 8.36 -9.92 12.66
N GLU A 116 8.34 -8.85 11.86
CA GLU A 116 7.18 -8.00 11.64
C GLU A 116 6.98 -7.85 10.12
N GLY A 117 6.08 -8.67 9.57
CA GLY A 117 5.87 -8.75 8.12
C GLY A 117 7.14 -9.19 7.38
N LEU A 118 7.69 -8.27 6.58
CA LEU A 118 8.91 -8.46 5.78
C LEU A 118 10.19 -8.03 6.51
N ASN A 119 10.06 -7.36 7.65
CA ASN A 119 11.18 -6.90 8.45
C ASN A 119 11.57 -7.97 9.46
N VAL A 120 12.84 -8.32 9.48
CA VAL A 120 13.41 -9.29 10.42
C VAL A 120 14.50 -8.60 11.21
N ARG A 121 14.38 -8.67 12.53
CA ARG A 121 15.37 -8.19 13.48
C ARG A 121 16.09 -9.40 14.07
N LEU A 122 17.40 -9.48 13.85
CA LEU A 122 18.30 -10.37 14.57
C LEU A 122 18.90 -9.60 15.75
N LEU A 123 18.67 -10.13 16.95
CA LEU A 123 19.18 -9.58 18.20
C LEU A 123 20.03 -10.63 18.90
N ILE A 124 21.28 -10.29 19.20
CA ILE A 124 22.20 -11.16 19.95
C ILE A 124 22.66 -10.41 21.19
N ILE A 125 22.43 -11.04 22.35
CA ILE A 125 22.76 -10.50 23.65
C ILE A 125 23.80 -11.44 24.30
N PRO A 126 25.09 -11.09 24.27
CA PRO A 126 26.11 -11.86 24.98
C PRO A 126 25.97 -11.72 26.50
N GLU A 127 26.46 -12.70 27.24
CA GLU A 127 26.54 -12.68 28.70
C GLU A 127 27.60 -11.68 29.16
N LYS A 128 28.69 -11.52 28.40
CA LYS A 128 29.79 -10.60 28.72
C LYS A 128 30.07 -9.62 27.59
N SER A 129 30.38 -8.37 27.94
CA SER A 129 30.61 -7.30 26.97
C SER A 129 31.81 -7.50 26.05
N ASP A 130 32.82 -8.26 26.49
CA ASP A 130 34.03 -8.56 25.71
C ASP A 130 33.78 -9.59 24.59
N GLU A 131 32.71 -10.37 24.69
CA GLU A 131 32.31 -11.36 23.67
C GLU A 131 31.72 -10.72 22.41
N VAL A 132 31.26 -9.46 22.51
CA VAL A 132 30.61 -8.73 21.39
C VAL A 132 31.50 -8.72 20.15
N GLN A 133 32.79 -8.41 20.28
CA GLN A 133 33.69 -8.33 19.14
C GLN A 133 33.88 -9.69 18.44
N VAL A 134 33.92 -10.78 19.22
CA VAL A 134 34.07 -12.14 18.70
C VAL A 134 32.82 -12.57 17.94
N ILE A 135 31.64 -12.28 18.49
CA ILE A 135 30.35 -12.59 17.86
C ILE A 135 30.16 -11.75 16.60
N GLU A 136 30.49 -10.46 16.64
CA GLU A 136 30.39 -9.55 15.48
C GLU A 136 31.26 -10.05 14.33
N LYS A 137 32.53 -10.38 14.62
CA LYS A 137 33.44 -10.98 13.63
C LYS A 137 32.89 -12.29 13.07
N THR A 138 32.35 -13.16 13.92
CA THR A 138 31.75 -14.43 13.50
C THR A 138 30.54 -14.20 12.58
N LEU A 139 29.71 -13.20 12.88
CA LEU A 139 28.55 -12.82 12.09
C LEU A 139 28.96 -12.26 10.72
N GLU A 140 30.00 -11.43 10.66
CA GLU A 140 30.56 -10.92 9.40
C GLU A 140 31.08 -12.04 8.51
N GLU A 141 31.91 -12.93 9.06
CA GLU A 141 32.42 -14.10 8.35
C GLU A 141 31.27 -15.00 7.85
N TYR A 142 30.26 -15.24 8.68
CA TYR A 142 29.08 -16.00 8.28
C TYR A 142 28.33 -15.35 7.11
N GLY A 143 28.19 -14.02 7.13
CA GLY A 143 27.64 -13.25 6.00
C GLY A 143 28.44 -13.41 4.71
N LEU A 144 29.78 -13.47 4.80
CA LEU A 144 30.64 -13.75 3.65
C LEU A 144 30.40 -15.16 3.08
N VAL A 145 30.20 -16.17 3.93
CA VAL A 145 29.87 -17.54 3.50
C VAL A 145 28.54 -17.55 2.76
N ILE A 146 27.49 -16.97 3.35
CA ILE A 146 26.14 -16.94 2.75
C ILE A 146 26.15 -16.24 1.41
N SER A 147 26.92 -15.14 1.29
CA SER A 147 27.05 -14.40 0.03
C SER A 147 27.94 -15.09 -1.01
N GLY A 148 28.55 -16.24 -0.68
CA GLY A 148 29.44 -17.00 -1.56
C GLY A 148 30.81 -16.37 -1.77
N LYS A 149 31.20 -15.40 -0.94
CA LYS A 149 32.51 -14.71 -1.04
C LYS A 149 33.65 -15.53 -0.43
N ILE A 150 33.34 -16.37 0.56
CA ILE A 150 34.29 -17.32 1.14
C ILE A 150 33.65 -18.72 1.16
N LYS A 151 34.49 -19.75 1.13
CA LYS A 151 34.02 -21.15 1.18
C LYS A 151 33.71 -21.57 2.62
N THR A 152 32.80 -22.54 2.76
CA THR A 152 32.48 -23.22 4.02
C THR A 152 33.72 -23.83 4.67
N THR A 153 34.64 -24.39 3.86
CA THR A 153 35.93 -24.95 4.29
C THR A 153 36.94 -23.92 4.80
N GLU A 154 36.77 -22.64 4.43
CA GLU A 154 37.60 -21.54 4.94
C GLU A 154 37.02 -20.98 6.24
N PHE A 155 35.73 -21.21 6.48
CA PHE A 155 35.01 -20.71 7.64
C PHE A 155 34.96 -21.69 8.82
N LEU A 156 34.85 -22.98 8.53
CA LEU A 156 34.80 -24.09 9.47
C LEU A 156 35.89 -25.11 9.14
N THR A 157 36.40 -25.79 10.16
CA THR A 157 37.44 -26.83 10.02
C THR A 157 36.93 -28.25 10.21
N ASP A 158 35.80 -28.42 10.89
CA ASP A 158 35.20 -29.74 11.13
C ASP A 158 34.34 -30.17 9.93
N ASN A 159 34.64 -31.36 9.38
CA ASN A 159 33.98 -31.86 8.18
C ASN A 159 32.47 -32.08 8.34
N MET A 160 32.00 -32.47 9.54
CA MET A 160 30.58 -32.64 9.78
C MET A 160 29.87 -31.29 9.83
N GLN A 161 30.46 -30.29 10.48
CA GLN A 161 29.91 -28.93 10.54
C GLN A 161 29.90 -28.26 9.16
N ILE A 162 30.95 -28.49 8.35
CA ILE A 162 31.01 -28.04 6.95
C ILE A 162 29.85 -28.65 6.16
N LEU A 163 29.68 -29.97 6.23
CA LEU A 163 28.62 -30.68 5.52
C LEU A 163 27.22 -30.21 5.95
N GLU A 164 27.00 -30.01 7.24
CA GLU A 164 25.73 -29.49 7.77
C GLU A 164 25.42 -28.08 7.25
N LEU A 165 26.41 -27.19 7.26
CA LEU A 165 26.27 -25.83 6.73
C LEU A 165 26.01 -25.85 5.21
N GLU A 166 26.74 -26.65 4.44
CA GLU A 166 26.54 -26.79 3.00
C GLU A 166 25.14 -27.32 2.68
N ASN A 167 24.71 -28.38 3.36
CA ASN A 167 23.36 -28.91 3.22
C ASN A 167 22.31 -27.84 3.54
N LYS A 168 22.53 -27.06 4.60
CA LYS A 168 21.61 -25.99 4.98
C LYS A 168 21.51 -24.90 3.92
N LEU A 169 22.63 -24.50 3.32
CA LEU A 169 22.68 -23.51 2.24
C LEU A 169 22.00 -24.03 0.97
N GLU A 170 22.25 -25.28 0.58
CA GLU A 170 21.64 -25.87 -0.61
C GLU A 170 20.13 -26.08 -0.46
N ILE A 171 19.65 -26.55 0.70
CA ILE A 171 18.21 -26.63 1.00
C ILE A 171 17.58 -25.24 0.89
N SER A 172 18.17 -24.22 1.53
CA SER A 172 17.63 -22.85 1.51
C SER A 172 17.58 -22.29 0.08
N LYS A 173 18.57 -22.61 -0.75
CA LYS A 173 18.61 -22.22 -2.17
C LYS A 173 17.55 -22.93 -3.00
N LEU A 174 17.25 -24.20 -2.72
CA LEU A 174 16.18 -24.94 -3.38
C LEU A 174 14.80 -24.39 -2.98
N GLU A 175 14.58 -24.14 -1.69
CA GLU A 175 13.35 -23.51 -1.18
C GLU A 175 13.11 -22.15 -1.84
N LEU A 176 14.16 -21.32 -1.92
CA LEU A 176 14.11 -20.04 -2.60
C LEU A 176 13.67 -20.19 -4.07
N ARG A 177 14.31 -21.09 -4.81
CA ARG A 177 13.98 -21.34 -6.22
C ARG A 177 12.52 -21.75 -6.37
N PHE A 178 12.02 -22.57 -5.46
CA PHE A 178 10.62 -22.98 -5.46
C PHE A 178 9.68 -21.81 -5.17
N ALA A 179 9.98 -20.99 -4.15
CA ALA A 179 9.20 -19.80 -3.83
C ALA A 179 9.13 -18.82 -5.01
N CYS A 180 10.25 -18.55 -5.69
CA CYS A 180 10.28 -17.72 -6.89
C CYS A 180 9.39 -18.29 -8.01
N LYS A 181 9.47 -19.60 -8.29
CA LYS A 181 8.64 -20.25 -9.32
C LYS A 181 7.14 -20.17 -9.00
N GLN A 182 6.77 -20.35 -7.74
CA GLN A 182 5.37 -20.23 -7.32
C GLN A 182 4.86 -18.81 -7.58
N LEU A 183 5.64 -17.78 -7.20
CA LEU A 183 5.28 -16.38 -7.46
C LEU A 183 5.17 -16.06 -8.95
N GLU A 184 6.03 -16.64 -9.80
CA GLU A 184 5.92 -16.52 -11.26
C GLU A 184 4.61 -17.12 -11.79
N TYR A 185 4.22 -18.29 -11.30
CA TYR A 185 2.95 -18.93 -11.66
C TYR A 185 1.74 -18.11 -11.21
N GLU A 186 1.75 -17.59 -9.98
CA GLU A 186 0.70 -16.72 -9.46
C GLU A 186 0.59 -15.43 -10.29
N ARG A 187 1.72 -14.82 -10.67
CA ARG A 187 1.74 -13.64 -11.54
C ARG A 187 1.14 -13.92 -12.90
N GLN A 188 1.45 -15.07 -13.50
CA GLN A 188 0.88 -15.46 -14.79
C GLN A 188 -0.64 -15.66 -14.71
N ASN A 189 -1.12 -16.40 -13.71
CA ASN A 189 -2.54 -16.61 -13.49
C ASN A 189 -3.29 -15.29 -13.25
N ASN A 190 -2.71 -14.38 -12.45
CA ASN A 190 -3.29 -13.05 -12.22
C ASN A 190 -3.33 -12.22 -13.51
N LYS A 191 -2.32 -12.30 -14.38
CA LYS A 191 -2.33 -11.64 -15.69
C LYS A 191 -3.45 -12.17 -16.59
N GLU A 192 -3.67 -13.48 -16.61
CA GLU A 192 -4.77 -14.10 -17.36
C GLU A 192 -6.15 -13.67 -16.82
N LYS A 193 -6.31 -13.61 -15.48
CA LYS A 193 -7.53 -13.09 -14.84
C LYS A 193 -7.80 -11.64 -15.19
N ILE A 194 -6.79 -10.77 -15.14
CA ILE A 194 -6.92 -9.35 -15.51
C ILE A 194 -7.37 -9.25 -16.98
N ALA A 195 -6.73 -9.99 -17.88
CA ALA A 195 -7.12 -9.99 -19.30
C ALA A 195 -8.56 -10.46 -19.51
N ASN A 196 -9.03 -11.49 -18.77
CA ASN A 196 -10.42 -11.93 -18.84
C ASN A 196 -11.40 -10.87 -18.33
N ILE A 197 -11.09 -10.22 -17.20
CA ILE A 197 -11.92 -9.14 -16.64
C ILE A 197 -11.97 -7.96 -17.62
N GLU A 198 -10.85 -7.59 -18.23
CA GLU A 198 -10.81 -6.53 -19.24
C GLU A 198 -11.68 -6.87 -20.47
N ASN A 199 -11.67 -8.13 -20.91
CA ASN A 199 -12.54 -8.61 -21.98
C ASN A 199 -14.02 -8.55 -21.59
N GLU A 200 -14.38 -8.97 -20.37
CA GLU A 200 -15.75 -8.89 -19.85
C GLU A 200 -16.24 -7.43 -19.73
N ILE A 201 -15.39 -6.52 -19.25
CA ILE A 201 -15.71 -5.09 -19.18
C ILE A 201 -15.94 -4.52 -20.59
N ASN A 202 -15.11 -4.89 -21.56
CA ASN A 202 -15.28 -4.44 -22.95
C ASN A 202 -16.55 -5.01 -23.58
N TRP A 203 -16.87 -6.28 -23.32
CA TRP A 203 -18.13 -6.88 -23.74
C TRP A 203 -19.33 -6.15 -23.15
N LEU A 204 -19.32 -5.89 -21.84
CA LEU A 204 -20.40 -5.19 -21.13
C LEU A 204 -20.58 -3.76 -21.64
N ARG A 205 -19.47 -3.03 -21.88
CA ARG A 205 -19.49 -1.71 -22.54
C ARG A 205 -20.11 -1.79 -23.93
N GLY A 206 -19.77 -2.81 -24.71
CA GLY A 206 -20.37 -3.07 -26.02
C GLY A 206 -21.88 -3.33 -25.94
N GLN A 207 -22.34 -4.15 -24.99
CA GLN A 207 -23.77 -4.41 -24.79
C GLN A 207 -24.53 -3.17 -24.36
N ILE A 208 -24.00 -2.40 -23.41
CA ILE A 208 -24.60 -1.14 -22.96
C ILE A 208 -24.61 -0.13 -24.12
N GLY A 209 -23.50 0.02 -24.85
CA GLY A 209 -23.41 0.90 -26.01
C GLY A 209 -24.39 0.53 -27.12
N ASN A 210 -24.55 -0.76 -27.42
CA ASN A 210 -25.52 -1.25 -28.40
C ASN A 210 -26.96 -1.04 -27.94
N SER A 211 -27.26 -1.28 -26.66
CA SER A 211 -28.58 -1.05 -26.08
C SER A 211 -28.97 0.44 -26.13
N LEU A 212 -28.07 1.32 -25.69
CA LEU A 212 -28.27 2.78 -25.71
C LEU A 212 -28.35 3.33 -27.13
N SER A 213 -27.53 2.84 -28.07
CA SER A 213 -27.56 3.29 -29.47
C SER A 213 -28.75 2.74 -30.27
N ASN A 214 -29.23 1.54 -29.98
CA ASN A 214 -30.47 1.01 -30.55
C ASN A 214 -31.69 1.84 -30.11
N MET A 215 -31.69 2.35 -28.88
CA MET A 215 -32.72 3.28 -28.42
C MET A 215 -32.74 4.55 -29.30
N ASN A 216 -31.58 5.14 -29.59
CA ASN A 216 -31.46 6.30 -30.47
C ASN A 216 -31.88 6.02 -31.93
N LYS A 217 -31.59 4.84 -32.48
CA LYS A 217 -32.03 4.46 -33.84
C LYS A 217 -33.55 4.32 -33.96
N ILE A 218 -34.20 3.73 -32.95
CA ILE A 218 -35.66 3.62 -32.88
C ILE A 218 -36.32 5.01 -32.71
N THR A 219 -35.68 5.90 -31.94
CA THR A 219 -36.11 7.29 -31.79
C THR A 219 -36.00 8.09 -33.09
N MET A 220 -34.90 7.96 -33.84
CA MET A 220 -34.76 8.65 -35.13
C MET A 220 -35.75 8.14 -36.19
N SER A 221 -36.03 6.83 -36.23
CA SER A 221 -36.97 6.26 -37.21
C SER A 221 -38.43 6.67 -36.93
N THR A 222 -38.83 6.76 -35.67
CA THR A 222 -40.18 7.19 -35.27
C THR A 222 -40.41 8.70 -35.49
N ASN A 223 -39.42 9.55 -35.21
CA ASN A 223 -39.50 10.98 -35.51
C ASN A 223 -39.51 11.26 -37.02
N HIS A 224 -38.69 10.54 -37.80
CA HIS A 224 -38.73 10.63 -39.26
C HIS A 224 -40.09 10.17 -39.83
N TYR A 225 -40.72 9.17 -39.23
CA TYR A 225 -42.07 8.71 -39.59
C TYR A 225 -43.15 9.76 -39.30
N LEU A 226 -43.09 10.47 -38.15
CA LEU A 226 -44.00 11.58 -37.84
C LEU A 226 -43.97 12.63 -38.95
N VAL A 227 -42.77 13.13 -39.28
CA VAL A 227 -42.62 14.23 -40.23
C VAL A 227 -43.06 13.84 -41.63
N LYS A 228 -42.72 12.60 -42.04
CA LYS A 228 -43.17 12.06 -43.33
C LYS A 228 -44.70 12.00 -43.41
N ASN A 229 -45.38 11.53 -42.37
CA ASN A 229 -46.84 11.43 -42.36
C ASN A 229 -47.51 12.81 -42.33
N VAL A 230 -46.96 13.78 -41.59
CA VAL A 230 -47.49 15.16 -41.61
C VAL A 230 -47.38 15.74 -43.02
N LYS A 231 -46.21 15.62 -43.67
CA LYS A 231 -46.00 16.11 -45.04
C LYS A 231 -46.88 15.40 -46.07
N GLN A 232 -47.21 14.11 -45.86
CA GLN A 232 -48.08 13.33 -46.75
C GLN A 232 -49.58 13.60 -46.56
N ASN A 233 -50.06 13.71 -45.32
CA ASN A 233 -51.47 13.91 -45.01
C ASN A 233 -51.91 15.38 -45.15
N PHE A 234 -50.96 16.32 -45.06
CA PHE A 234 -51.22 17.75 -45.18
C PHE A 234 -50.30 18.40 -46.23
N PRO A 235 -50.42 18.03 -47.52
CA PRO A 235 -49.63 18.63 -48.58
C PRO A 235 -49.98 20.11 -48.71
N SER A 236 -48.98 20.99 -48.60
CA SER A 236 -49.16 22.43 -48.72
C SER A 236 -48.00 23.06 -49.50
N ASN A 237 -48.33 23.95 -50.43
CA ASN A 237 -47.35 24.79 -51.14
C ASN A 237 -47.02 26.08 -50.35
N ASP A 238 -47.59 26.25 -49.15
CA ASP A 238 -47.27 27.38 -48.29
C ASP A 238 -45.87 27.22 -47.70
N LYS A 239 -44.91 27.97 -48.27
CA LYS A 239 -43.50 27.97 -47.87
C LYS A 239 -43.31 28.25 -46.37
N ALA A 240 -44.16 29.05 -45.75
CA ALA A 240 -44.04 29.36 -44.32
C ALA A 240 -44.56 28.22 -43.44
N LEU A 241 -45.56 27.45 -43.90
CA LEU A 241 -45.99 26.23 -43.22
C LEU A 241 -44.92 25.13 -43.34
N LEU A 242 -44.36 24.94 -44.53
CA LEU A 242 -43.26 23.99 -44.75
C LEU A 242 -42.04 24.32 -43.87
N LYS A 243 -41.64 25.60 -43.81
CA LYS A 243 -40.57 26.05 -42.93
C LYS A 243 -40.88 25.80 -41.46
N SER A 244 -42.13 25.96 -41.04
CA SER A 244 -42.57 25.68 -39.66
C SER A 244 -42.48 24.19 -39.33
N LEU A 245 -42.82 23.33 -40.29
CA LEU A 245 -42.68 21.87 -40.15
C LEU A 245 -41.21 21.43 -40.07
N ASP A 246 -40.33 22.05 -40.87
CA ASP A 246 -38.90 21.76 -40.83
C ASP A 246 -38.26 22.17 -39.48
N ILE A 247 -38.72 23.27 -38.86
CA ILE A 247 -38.27 23.67 -37.52
C ILE A 247 -38.69 22.63 -36.46
N ILE A 248 -39.91 22.11 -36.54
CA ILE A 248 -40.40 21.05 -35.65
C ILE A 248 -39.60 19.75 -35.86
N GLU A 249 -39.27 19.43 -37.11
CA GLU A 249 -38.40 18.29 -37.46
C GLU A 249 -37.01 18.43 -36.84
N GLN A 250 -36.37 19.60 -36.97
CA GLN A 250 -35.08 19.86 -36.34
C GLN A 250 -35.14 19.75 -34.81
N PHE A 251 -36.21 20.25 -34.18
CA PHE A 251 -36.41 20.14 -32.74
C PHE A 251 -36.48 18.68 -32.26
N LEU A 252 -37.11 17.81 -33.04
CA LEU A 252 -37.21 16.38 -32.73
C LEU A 252 -35.90 15.61 -32.96
N ILE A 253 -34.97 16.16 -33.75
CA ILE A 253 -33.69 15.53 -34.10
C ILE A 253 -32.55 15.97 -33.18
N ILE A 254 -32.55 17.22 -32.70
CA ILE A 254 -31.42 17.79 -31.94
C ILE A 254 -31.46 17.33 -30.47
N GLN A 255 -30.48 16.52 -30.05
CA GLN A 255 -30.29 16.10 -28.64
C GLN A 255 -29.31 16.99 -27.84
N GLN A 256 -28.70 18.03 -28.43
CA GLN A 256 -27.56 18.73 -27.80
C GLN A 256 -27.69 20.24 -27.58
N ASN A 257 -28.80 20.90 -27.94
CA ASN A 257 -29.04 22.29 -27.57
C ASN A 257 -30.38 22.41 -26.85
N GLU A 258 -30.41 23.10 -25.70
CA GLU A 258 -31.66 23.50 -25.08
C GLU A 258 -32.54 24.18 -26.13
N PRO A 259 -33.77 23.70 -26.35
CA PRO A 259 -34.62 24.28 -27.36
C PRO A 259 -34.95 25.71 -26.98
N ASN A 260 -34.85 26.61 -27.96
CA ASN A 260 -35.40 27.95 -27.85
C ASN A 260 -36.93 27.84 -27.77
N LYS A 261 -37.46 27.56 -26.57
CA LYS A 261 -38.87 27.22 -26.33
C LYS A 261 -39.81 28.28 -26.93
N GLU A 262 -39.41 29.54 -26.89
CA GLU A 262 -40.16 30.65 -27.47
C GLU A 262 -40.29 30.55 -28.99
N GLU A 263 -39.26 30.08 -29.68
CA GLU A 263 -39.26 29.91 -31.14
C GLU A 263 -40.18 28.76 -31.57
N ILE A 264 -40.19 27.67 -30.78
CA ILE A 264 -41.08 26.53 -31.01
C ILE A 264 -42.53 26.92 -30.75
N ILE A 265 -42.82 27.63 -29.65
CA ILE A 265 -44.17 28.11 -29.34
C ILE A 265 -44.69 29.00 -30.47
N LYS A 266 -43.90 29.99 -30.94
CA LYS A 266 -44.27 30.85 -32.07
C LYS A 266 -44.53 30.06 -33.35
N THR A 267 -43.74 29.01 -33.58
CA THR A 267 -43.90 28.12 -34.73
C THR A 267 -45.19 27.31 -34.63
N LEU A 268 -45.50 26.74 -33.47
CA LEU A 268 -46.74 26.00 -33.23
C LEU A 268 -47.97 26.90 -33.37
N GLU A 269 -47.94 28.13 -32.85
CA GLU A 269 -49.03 29.11 -33.03
C GLU A 269 -49.24 29.47 -34.51
N SER A 270 -48.17 29.65 -35.27
CA SER A 270 -48.22 29.88 -36.72
C SER A 270 -48.87 28.70 -37.45
N VAL A 271 -48.51 27.46 -37.08
CA VAL A 271 -49.14 26.25 -37.62
C VAL A 271 -50.61 26.17 -37.21
N LYS A 272 -50.97 26.44 -35.94
CA LYS A 272 -52.36 26.48 -35.46
C LYS A 272 -53.22 27.41 -36.31
N LYS A 273 -52.71 28.62 -36.58
CA LYS A 273 -53.43 29.66 -37.32
C LYS A 273 -53.67 29.26 -38.77
N LYS A 274 -52.74 28.52 -39.38
CA LYS A 274 -52.82 28.14 -40.79
C LYS A 274 -53.57 26.83 -41.02
N ASN A 275 -53.32 25.83 -40.18
CA ASN A 275 -53.97 24.54 -40.25
C ASN A 275 -53.95 23.84 -38.88
N PRO A 276 -55.02 23.99 -38.06
CA PRO A 276 -55.06 23.44 -36.71
C PRO A 276 -55.08 21.91 -36.69
N ALA A 277 -55.55 21.24 -37.75
CA ALA A 277 -55.58 19.78 -37.85
C ALA A 277 -54.18 19.15 -37.84
N ILE A 278 -53.15 19.90 -38.27
CA ILE A 278 -51.75 19.47 -38.19
C ILE A 278 -51.31 19.35 -36.74
N LEU A 279 -51.71 20.29 -35.87
CA LEU A 279 -51.36 20.25 -34.45
C LEU A 279 -52.06 19.10 -33.72
N GLU A 280 -53.33 18.85 -34.02
CA GLU A 280 -54.04 17.69 -33.46
C GLU A 280 -53.38 16.38 -33.88
N PHE A 281 -52.96 16.26 -35.14
CA PHE A 281 -52.24 15.09 -35.62
C PHE A 281 -50.89 14.90 -34.92
N ILE A 282 -50.10 15.97 -34.78
CA ILE A 282 -48.81 15.91 -34.06
C ILE A 282 -49.04 15.59 -32.58
N LYS A 283 -50.09 16.12 -31.96
CA LYS A 283 -50.47 15.85 -30.57
C LYS A 283 -50.82 14.38 -30.36
N ASP A 284 -51.71 13.81 -31.17
CA ASP A 284 -52.11 12.40 -31.08
C ASP A 284 -50.92 11.46 -31.36
N PHE A 285 -50.10 11.80 -32.34
CA PHE A 285 -48.89 11.03 -32.64
C PHE A 285 -47.91 11.05 -31.47
N THR A 286 -47.57 12.24 -30.95
CA THR A 286 -46.64 12.37 -29.83
C THR A 286 -47.18 11.62 -28.60
N GLN A 287 -48.47 11.75 -28.26
CA GLN A 287 -49.08 11.00 -27.16
C GLN A 287 -48.90 9.48 -27.26
N LYS A 288 -49.00 8.93 -28.48
CA LYS A 288 -48.90 7.48 -28.74
C LYS A 288 -47.46 6.98 -28.86
N THR A 289 -46.50 7.87 -29.11
CA THR A 289 -45.09 7.49 -29.37
C THR A 289 -44.09 8.04 -28.34
N THR A 290 -44.53 8.73 -27.28
CA THR A 290 -43.63 9.38 -26.31
C THR A 290 -42.87 8.40 -25.42
N SER A 291 -41.70 7.96 -25.87
CA SER A 291 -40.61 7.50 -25.00
C SER A 291 -39.45 8.52 -24.90
N THR A 292 -39.56 9.67 -25.59
CA THR A 292 -38.48 10.66 -25.72
C THR A 292 -38.78 11.95 -24.95
N ALA A 293 -37.75 12.57 -24.38
CA ALA A 293 -37.87 13.84 -23.64
C ALA A 293 -38.39 14.98 -24.54
N SER A 294 -37.89 15.11 -25.77
CA SER A 294 -38.34 16.13 -26.73
C SER A 294 -39.75 15.89 -27.24
N GLY A 295 -40.16 14.63 -27.43
CA GLY A 295 -41.54 14.28 -27.82
C GLY A 295 -42.54 14.59 -26.71
N LYS A 296 -42.17 14.35 -25.44
CA LYS A 296 -43.00 14.71 -24.29
C LYS A 296 -43.12 16.23 -24.13
N LEU A 297 -42.01 16.95 -24.29
CA LEU A 297 -42.02 18.41 -24.30
C LEU A 297 -42.88 18.98 -25.44
N LEU A 298 -42.82 18.41 -26.65
CA LEU A 298 -43.64 18.84 -27.77
C LEU A 298 -45.13 18.62 -27.48
N TYR A 299 -45.49 17.46 -26.92
CA TYR A 299 -46.86 17.15 -26.50
C TYR A 299 -47.37 18.15 -25.46
N ASP A 300 -46.57 18.44 -24.44
CA ASP A 300 -46.92 19.38 -23.36
C ASP A 300 -47.11 20.80 -23.92
N LEU A 301 -46.23 21.24 -24.83
CA LEU A 301 -46.34 22.56 -25.50
C LEU A 301 -47.54 22.66 -26.44
N ILE A 302 -47.84 21.62 -27.22
CA ILE A 302 -49.04 21.63 -28.06
C ILE A 302 -50.29 21.61 -27.18
N SER A 303 -50.27 20.89 -26.06
CA SER A 303 -51.38 20.84 -25.10
C SER A 303 -51.64 22.16 -24.38
N SER A 304 -50.65 23.04 -24.25
CA SER A 304 -50.85 24.38 -23.68
C SER A 304 -51.30 25.42 -24.71
N ILE A 305 -51.12 25.15 -26.00
CA ILE A 305 -51.45 26.08 -27.10
C ILE A 305 -52.77 25.72 -27.78
N VAL A 306 -53.14 24.44 -27.88
CA VAL A 306 -54.39 23.93 -28.49
C VAL A 306 -55.57 24.15 -27.57
#